data_AF-A0A504JUM2-F1
#
_entry.id   AF-A0A504JUM2-F1
#
_cell.length_a   1.000
_cell.length_b   1.000
_cell.length_c   1.000
_cell.angle_alpha   90.00
_cell.angle_beta   90.00
_cell.angle_gamma   90.00
#
_symmetry.space_group_name_H-M   'P 1'
#
loop_
_entity.id
_entity.type
_entity.pdbx_description
1 polymer ?
#
loop_
_entity_poly.entity_id
_entity_poly.type
_entity_poly.pdbx_seq_one_letter_code
_entity_poly.pdbx_strand_id
1 'polypeptide(L)' 'QRVLTDEASAMIGEYCSRLCVLEGFYGHAEQANIRVRRYGGRNQA' A
#
# COMPACT_ATOMS: atom_id res chain seq x y z
N GLN A 1 2.71 -1.59 17.37
CA GLN A 1 3.08 -0.61 16.33
C GLN A 1 1.86 0.23 15.98
N ARG A 2 2.00 1.55 15.77
CA ARG A 2 0.91 2.43 15.30
C ARG A 2 1.27 3.03 13.93
N VAL A 3 0.28 3.22 13.07
CA VAL A 3 0.36 3.97 11.81
C VAL A 3 -0.46 5.24 12.02
N LEU A 4 0.17 6.41 11.96
CA LEU A 4 -0.43 7.67 12.40
C LEU A 4 -0.73 8.65 11.27
N THR A 5 -0.15 8.47 10.09
CA THR A 5 -0.35 9.37 8.95
C THR A 5 -0.68 8.60 7.67
N ASP A 6 -1.34 9.28 6.75
CA ASP A 6 -1.72 8.74 5.45
C ASP A 6 -0.48 8.40 4.62
N GLU A 7 0.57 9.23 4.71
CA GLU A 7 1.85 9.00 4.04
C GLU A 7 2.53 7.75 4.57
N ALA A 8 2.50 7.52 5.88
CA ALA A 8 3.04 6.30 6.49
C ALA A 8 2.26 5.06 6.02
N SER A 9 0.93 5.17 5.88
CA SER A 9 0.11 4.08 5.36
C SER A 9 0.38 3.79 3.89
N ALA A 10 0.61 4.82 3.06
CA ALA A 10 0.95 4.66 1.65
C ALA A 10 2.34 4.04 1.49
N MET A 11 3.34 4.55 2.20
CA MET A 11 4.73 4.08 2.16
C MET A 11 4.84 2.58 2.45
N ILE A 12 4.29 2.12 3.58
CA ILE A 12 4.34 0.70 3.94
C ILE A 12 3.51 -0.16 2.98
N GLY A 13 2.39 0.37 2.48
CA GLY A 13 1.58 -0.28 1.45
C GLY A 13 2.36 -0.56 0.17
N GLU A 14 3.17 0.37 -0.31
CA GLU A 14 3.99 0.19 -1.52
C GLU A 14 5.04 -0.93 -1.33
N TYR A 15 5.75 -0.94 -0.19
CA TYR A 15 6.70 -2.01 0.12
C TYR A 15 6.02 -3.38 0.20
N CYS A 16 4.89 -3.46 0.91
CA CYS A 16 4.13 -4.70 1.07
C CYS A 16 3.62 -5.22 -0.29
N SER A 17 3.05 -4.34 -1.13
CA SER A 17 2.57 -4.70 -2.47
C SER A 17 3.69 -5.30 -3.33
N ARG A 18 4.85 -4.64 -3.37
CA ARG A 18 6.02 -5.13 -4.13
C ARG A 18 6.48 -6.51 -3.68
N LEU A 19 6.60 -6.71 -2.37
CA LEU A 19 7.01 -8.01 -1.82
C LEU A 19 5.98 -9.09 -2.12
N CYS A 20 4.69 -8.81 -1.90
CA CYS A 20 3.63 -9.78 -2.18
C CYS A 20 3.55 -10.17 -3.66
N VAL A 21 3.82 -9.24 -4.60
CA VAL A 21 3.90 -9.59 -6.03
C VAL A 21 5.09 -10.51 -6.31
N LEU A 22 6.26 -10.23 -5.74
CA LEU A 22 7.45 -11.09 -5.89
C LEU A 22 7.25 -12.49 -5.30
N GLU A 23 6.46 -12.59 -4.24
CA GLU A 23 6.14 -13.85 -3.55
C GLU A 23 4.93 -14.59 -4.15
N GLY A 24 4.23 -14.01 -5.14
CA GLY A 24 3.04 -14.60 -5.75
C GLY A 24 1.75 -14.45 -4.92
N PHE A 25 1.74 -13.63 -3.88
CA PHE A 25 0.60 -13.35 -3.00
C PHE A 25 -0.27 -12.19 -3.51
N TYR A 26 -0.84 -12.32 -4.70
CA TYR A 26 -1.58 -11.24 -5.36
C TYR A 26 -2.77 -10.68 -4.56
N GLY A 27 -3.49 -11.52 -3.79
CA GLY A 27 -4.58 -11.04 -2.93
C GLY A 27 -4.11 -10.10 -1.82
N HIS A 28 -2.95 -10.39 -1.23
CA HIS A 28 -2.32 -9.52 -0.22
C HIS A 28 -1.79 -8.24 -0.86
N ALA A 29 -1.19 -8.34 -2.06
CA ALA A 29 -0.78 -7.18 -2.83
C ALA A 29 -1.95 -6.24 -3.11
N GLU A 30 -3.11 -6.77 -3.51
CA GLU A 30 -4.30 -5.93 -3.72
C GLU A 30 -4.84 -5.31 -2.44
N GLN A 31 -4.77 -6.02 -1.31
CA GLN A 31 -5.12 -5.44 -0.02
C GLN A 31 -4.19 -4.27 0.35
N ALA A 32 -2.90 -4.36 0.05
CA ALA A 32 -1.95 -3.26 0.23
C ALA A 32 -2.23 -2.11 -0.76
N ASN A 33 -2.52 -2.43 -2.03
CA ASN A 33 -2.81 -1.46 -3.08
C ASN A 33 -4.04 -0.60 -2.78
N ILE A 34 -5.06 -1.13 -2.08
CA ILE A 34 -6.20 -0.31 -1.63
C ILE A 34 -5.72 0.90 -0.82
N ARG A 35 -4.76 0.70 0.08
CA ARG A 35 -4.23 1.80 0.90
C ARG A 35 -3.37 2.75 0.08
N VAL A 36 -2.53 2.23 -0.81
CA VAL A 36 -1.70 3.05 -1.71
C VAL A 36 -2.58 3.93 -2.60
N ARG A 37 -3.66 3.39 -3.19
CA ARG A 37 -4.61 4.14 -4.02
C ARG A 37 -5.35 5.21 -3.22
N ARG A 38 -5.69 4.92 -1.96
CA ARG A 38 -6.44 5.84 -1.09
C ARG A 38 -5.58 6.98 -0.56
N TYR A 39 -4.35 6.70 -0.15
CA TYR A 39 -3.51 7.62 0.61
C TYR A 39 -2.25 8.10 -0.13
N GLY A 40 -1.89 7.48 -1.25
CA GLY A 40 -0.67 7.80 -2.00
C GLY A 40 -0.72 9.08 -2.85
N GLY A 41 -1.76 9.90 -2.72
CA GLY A 41 -1.87 11.21 -3.38
C GLY A 41 -2.00 11.20 -4.91
N ARG A 42 -1.90 10.04 -5.58
CA ARG A 42 -1.95 9.94 -7.06
C ARG A 42 -3.34 10.10 -7.68
N ASN A 43 -4.39 10.24 -6.86
CA ASN A 43 -5.79 10.41 -7.28
C ASN A 43 -6.38 11.78 -6.90
N GLN A 44 -5.57 12.76 -6.48
CA GLN A 44 -6.04 14.12 -6.22
C GLN A 44 -5.89 14.97 -7.49
N ALA A 45 -6.95 15.01 -8.29
CA ALA A 45 -7.19 15.98 -9.36
C ALA A 45 -8.54 16.67 -9.11
#